data_AF-A0A958NKY2-F1
#
_entry.id   AF-A0A958NKY2-F1
#
_cell.length_a   1.000
_cell.length_b   1.000
_cell.length_c   1.000
_cell.angle_alpha   90.00
_cell.angle_beta   90.00
_cell.angle_gamma   90.00
#
_symmetry.space_group_name_H-M   'P 1'
#
loop_
_entity.id
_entity.type
_entity.pdbx_description
1 polymer ?
#
loop_
_entity_poly.entity_id
_entity_poly.type
_entity_poly.pdbx_seq_one_letter_code
_entity_poly.pdbx_strand_id
1 'polypeptide(L)'
;MLQVKGYVFKDDVKIDDAVVKLYQNNKMVQMSKTKKSKFEFILFSDLRYMVEISLDGCVTERIQISTMEKTEFAGKYLYEFRVDLMDLKEFEGVDISDLDFPTALIKYNPDEGEYWHDEEYSNSVKKSMKKLKSEAKKK
;
A
#
# COMPACT_ATOMS: atom_id res chain seq x y z
N MET A 1 -13.86 -13.21 -3.44
CA MET A 1 -12.45 -13.26 -2.99
C MET A 1 -11.60 -12.42 -3.94
N LEU A 2 -10.65 -11.67 -3.41
CA LEU A 2 -9.77 -10.78 -4.19
C LEU A 2 -8.34 -11.33 -4.14
N GLN A 3 -7.74 -11.52 -5.31
CA GLN A 3 -6.31 -11.77 -5.45
C GLN A 3 -5.61 -10.43 -5.65
N VAL A 4 -4.66 -10.13 -4.79
CA VAL A 4 -3.87 -8.90 -4.86
C VAL A 4 -2.44 -9.25 -5.24
N LYS A 5 -1.89 -8.57 -6.24
CA LYS A 5 -0.47 -8.62 -6.58
C LYS A 5 0.12 -7.22 -6.46
N GLY A 6 1.17 -7.09 -5.66
CA GLY A 6 1.92 -5.85 -5.57
C GLY A 6 3.32 -6.02 -6.14
N TYR A 7 3.82 -4.95 -6.75
CA TYR A 7 5.17 -4.87 -7.28
C TYR A 7 5.92 -3.74 -6.58
N VAL A 8 7.01 -4.07 -5.89
CA VAL A 8 7.79 -3.14 -5.06
C VAL A 8 8.99 -2.63 -5.83
N PHE A 9 9.11 -1.31 -5.90
CA PHE A 9 10.18 -0.60 -6.57
C PHE A 9 10.80 0.42 -5.63
N LYS A 10 12.01 0.86 -5.98
CA LYS A 10 12.68 2.02 -5.40
C LYS A 10 13.47 2.67 -6.53
N ASP A 11 13.24 3.95 -6.79
CA ASP A 11 13.88 4.68 -7.90
C ASP A 11 13.80 3.95 -9.25
N ASP A 12 12.61 3.42 -9.58
CA ASP A 12 12.33 2.58 -10.76
C ASP A 12 13.09 1.23 -10.81
N VAL A 13 13.86 0.89 -9.77
CA VAL A 13 14.53 -0.40 -9.62
C VAL A 13 13.64 -1.40 -8.88
N LYS A 14 13.55 -2.63 -9.41
CA LYS A 14 12.82 -3.74 -8.78
C LYS A 14 13.48 -4.17 -7.47
N ILE A 15 12.70 -4.26 -6.40
CA ILE A 15 13.19 -4.60 -5.06
C ILE A 15 12.80 -6.02 -4.65
N ASP A 16 13.82 -6.83 -4.42
CA ASP A 16 13.69 -8.14 -3.77
C ASP A 16 13.95 -8.02 -2.26
N ASP A 17 13.52 -9.04 -1.51
CA ASP A 17 13.71 -9.17 -0.06
C ASP A 17 13.04 -8.10 0.83
N ALA A 18 12.22 -7.20 0.26
CA ALA A 18 11.34 -6.35 1.05
C ALA A 18 10.34 -7.22 1.82
N VAL A 19 10.20 -6.97 3.11
CA VAL A 19 9.28 -7.71 3.97
C VAL A 19 7.88 -7.17 3.77
N VAL A 20 6.95 -8.05 3.43
CA VAL A 20 5.54 -7.72 3.22
C VAL A 20 4.71 -8.48 4.24
N LYS A 21 3.97 -7.75 5.07
CA LYS A 21 3.05 -8.33 6.07
C LYS A 21 1.62 -7.99 5.71
N LEU A 22 0.74 -8.97 5.85
CA LEU A 22 -0.70 -8.81 5.75
C LEU A 22 -1.29 -8.88 7.15
N TYR A 23 -2.06 -7.86 7.50
CA TYR A 23 -2.82 -7.81 8.73
C TYR A 23 -4.32 -7.88 8.46
N GLN A 24 -5.04 -8.61 9.31
CA GLN A 24 -6.49 -8.67 9.36
C GLN A 24 -6.90 -8.39 10.80
N ASN A 25 -7.80 -7.42 11.03
CA ASN A 25 -8.25 -7.02 12.38
C ASN A 25 -7.07 -6.82 13.36
N ASN A 26 -6.04 -6.08 12.92
CA ASN A 26 -4.82 -5.77 13.66
C ASN A 26 -3.96 -7.00 14.04
N LYS A 27 -4.23 -8.17 13.50
CA LYS A 27 -3.40 -9.37 13.65
C LYS A 27 -2.67 -9.66 12.35
N MET A 28 -1.37 -9.92 12.43
CA MET A 28 -0.60 -10.39 11.29
C MET A 28 -1.06 -11.81 10.95
N VAL A 29 -1.57 -11.98 9.72
CA VAL A 29 -2.09 -13.27 9.23
C VAL A 29 -1.19 -13.91 8.19
N GLN A 30 -0.36 -13.11 7.51
CA GLN A 30 0.62 -13.60 6.55
C GLN A 30 1.84 -12.69 6.51
N MET A 31 3.00 -13.27 6.23
CA MET A 31 4.24 -12.55 5.97
C MET A 31 4.95 -13.21 4.80
N SER A 32 5.51 -12.41 3.90
CA SER A 32 6.34 -12.86 2.80
C SER A 32 7.48 -11.87 2.57
N LYS A 33 8.40 -12.25 1.69
CA LYS A 33 9.40 -11.34 1.13
C LYS A 33 9.15 -11.21 -0.37
N THR A 34 9.41 -10.03 -0.93
CA THR A 34 9.30 -9.84 -2.37
C THR A 34 10.32 -10.70 -3.11
N LYS A 35 9.90 -11.26 -4.24
CA LYS A 35 10.77 -11.99 -5.17
C LYS A 35 10.44 -11.57 -6.59
N LYS A 36 11.45 -11.19 -7.36
CA LYS A 36 11.28 -10.48 -8.64
C LYS A 36 10.38 -9.23 -8.49
N SER A 37 10.56 -8.48 -7.41
CA SER A 37 9.74 -7.33 -7.00
C SER A 37 8.30 -7.65 -6.58
N LYS A 38 7.86 -8.90 -6.70
CA LYS A 38 6.45 -9.26 -6.54
C LYS A 38 6.13 -9.81 -5.14
N PHE A 39 4.95 -9.45 -4.63
CA PHE A 39 4.24 -10.18 -3.59
C PHE A 39 2.78 -10.47 -4.02
N GLU A 40 2.14 -11.42 -3.35
CA GLU A 40 0.77 -11.81 -3.69
C GLU A 40 0.01 -12.29 -2.45
N PHE A 41 -1.26 -11.88 -2.34
CA PHE A 41 -2.18 -12.28 -1.28
C PHE A 41 -3.56 -12.64 -1.83
N ILE A 42 -4.27 -13.52 -1.12
CA ILE A 42 -5.68 -13.81 -1.35
C ILE A 42 -6.47 -13.24 -0.17
N LEU A 43 -7.35 -12.30 -0.46
CA LEU A 43 -8.19 -11.60 0.50
C LEU A 43 -9.61 -12.15 0.43
N PHE A 44 -10.16 -12.52 1.58
CA PHE A 44 -11.55 -12.96 1.69
C PHE A 44 -12.47 -11.74 1.68
N SER A 45 -13.71 -11.95 1.27
CA SER A 45 -14.74 -10.90 1.26
C SER A 45 -15.13 -10.48 2.68
N ASP A 46 -15.80 -9.33 2.80
CA ASP A 46 -16.36 -8.81 4.05
C ASP A 46 -15.32 -8.49 5.13
N LEU A 47 -14.10 -8.08 4.71
CA LEU A 47 -12.98 -7.81 5.61
C LEU A 47 -12.22 -6.55 5.22
N ARG A 48 -11.40 -6.07 6.16
CA ARG A 48 -10.41 -5.01 5.93
C ARG A 48 -9.03 -5.54 6.24
N TYR A 49 -8.12 -5.25 5.33
CA TYR A 49 -6.73 -5.68 5.39
C TYR A 49 -5.79 -4.48 5.40
N MET A 50 -4.66 -4.63 6.07
CA MET A 50 -3.52 -3.72 5.95
C MET A 50 -2.34 -4.51 5.37
N VAL A 51 -1.77 -4.02 4.28
CA VAL A 51 -0.49 -4.49 3.75
C VAL A 51 0.58 -3.51 4.22
N GLU A 52 1.57 -4.02 4.95
CA GLU A 52 2.75 -3.27 5.38
C GLU A 52 3.95 -3.77 4.59
N ILE A 53 4.65 -2.86 3.92
CA ILE A 53 5.88 -3.14 3.17
C ILE A 53 7.03 -2.39 3.84
N SER A 54 8.06 -3.12 4.25
CA SER A 54 9.24 -2.56 4.90
C SER A 54 10.54 -3.08 4.27
N LEU A 55 11.49 -2.17 4.07
CA LEU A 55 12.86 -2.47 3.65
C LEU A 55 13.81 -1.59 4.46
N ASP A 56 14.95 -2.13 4.89
CA ASP A 56 15.94 -1.38 5.66
C ASP A 56 16.36 -0.10 4.94
N GLY A 57 16.40 1.01 5.69
CA GLY A 57 16.72 2.33 5.16
C GLY A 57 15.59 3.03 4.39
N CYS A 58 14.43 2.39 4.25
CA CYS A 58 13.24 2.98 3.61
C CYS A 58 12.15 3.28 4.64
N VAL A 59 11.26 4.21 4.29
CA VAL A 59 10.00 4.40 5.01
C VAL A 59 9.13 3.15 4.86
N THR A 60 8.46 2.75 5.94
CA THR A 60 7.49 1.65 5.89
C THR A 60 6.21 2.12 5.21
N GLU A 61 5.86 1.48 4.09
CA GLU A 61 4.65 1.77 3.33
C GLU A 61 3.47 0.96 3.86
N ARG A 62 2.30 1.59 3.96
CA ARG A 62 1.06 0.95 4.46
C ARG A 62 -0.07 1.16 3.45
N ILE A 63 -0.74 0.08 3.07
CA ILE A 63 -1.83 0.10 2.10
C ILE A 63 -3.01 -0.63 2.71
N GLN A 64 -4.13 0.07 2.85
CA GLN A 64 -5.36 -0.55 3.34
C GLN A 64 -6.22 -1.01 2.16
N ILE A 65 -6.74 -2.23 2.26
CA ILE A 65 -7.60 -2.83 1.24
C ILE A 65 -8.91 -3.25 1.90
N SER A 66 -10.04 -2.72 1.42
CA SER A 66 -11.39 -3.09 1.85
C SER A 66 -12.00 -4.06 0.86
N THR A 67 -12.47 -5.21 1.34
CA THR A 67 -13.28 -6.18 0.57
C THR A 67 -14.73 -6.24 1.11
N MET A 68 -15.17 -5.20 1.82
CA MET A 68 -16.48 -5.09 2.47
C MET A 68 -17.62 -4.93 1.45
N GLU A 69 -17.31 -4.31 0.33
CA GLU A 69 -18.25 -4.03 -0.74
C GLU A 69 -18.59 -5.32 -1.50
N LYS A 70 -19.88 -5.53 -1.77
CA LYS A 70 -20.32 -6.66 -2.58
C LYS A 70 -19.91 -6.43 -4.02
N THR A 71 -19.04 -7.30 -4.51
CA THR A 71 -18.62 -7.29 -5.92
C THR A 71 -19.70 -7.93 -6.78
N GLU A 72 -19.93 -7.40 -7.98
CA GLU A 72 -20.96 -7.94 -8.90
C GLU A 72 -20.57 -9.30 -9.47
N PHE A 73 -19.28 -9.62 -9.50
CA PHE A 73 -18.80 -10.90 -10.00
C PHE A 73 -18.57 -11.89 -8.85
N ALA A 74 -19.13 -13.09 -9.00
CA ALA A 74 -18.92 -14.22 -8.09
C ALA A 74 -17.52 -14.88 -8.25
N GLY A 75 -16.64 -14.32 -9.08
CA GLY A 75 -15.34 -14.87 -9.45
C GLY A 75 -14.16 -14.37 -8.60
N LYS A 76 -12.95 -14.80 -8.99
CA LYS A 76 -11.70 -14.24 -8.47
C LYS A 76 -11.43 -12.91 -9.17
N TYR A 77 -11.44 -11.81 -8.42
CA TYR A 77 -10.89 -10.55 -8.91
C TYR A 77 -9.37 -10.57 -8.78
N LEU A 78 -8.68 -10.03 -9.78
CA LEU A 78 -7.26 -9.74 -9.69
C LEU A 78 -7.08 -8.23 -9.66
N TYR A 79 -6.39 -7.73 -8.64
CA TYR A 79 -5.98 -6.34 -8.56
C TYR A 79 -4.45 -6.27 -8.47
N GLU A 80 -3.86 -5.47 -9.35
CA GLU A 80 -2.41 -5.30 -9.44
C GLU A 80 -2.03 -3.84 -9.19
N PHE A 81 -1.02 -3.61 -8.36
CA PHE A 81 -0.53 -2.25 -8.09
C PHE A 81 0.99 -2.20 -7.92
N ARG A 82 1.53 -1.00 -8.10
CA ARG A 82 2.93 -0.67 -7.88
C ARG A 82 3.08 0.07 -6.54
N VAL A 83 4.15 -0.25 -5.81
CA VAL A 83 4.57 0.45 -4.60
C VAL A 83 5.98 0.97 -4.83
N ASP A 84 6.17 2.27 -4.63
CA ASP A 84 7.48 2.92 -4.68
C ASP A 84 7.93 3.25 -3.27
N LEU A 85 8.98 2.58 -2.81
CA LEU A 85 9.57 2.83 -1.50
C LEU A 85 10.36 4.14 -1.53
N MET A 86 10.23 4.92 -0.47
CA MET A 86 10.97 6.16 -0.28
C MET A 86 12.13 5.95 0.70
N ASP A 87 13.27 6.58 0.41
CA ASP A 87 14.42 6.57 1.30
C ASP A 87 14.10 7.34 2.60
N LEU A 88 14.38 6.72 3.74
CA LEU A 88 14.17 7.36 5.04
C LEU A 88 15.03 8.62 5.19
N LYS A 89 16.21 8.64 4.54
CA LYS A 89 17.12 9.78 4.52
C LYS A 89 16.53 11.03 3.85
N GLU A 90 15.56 10.87 2.94
CA GLU A 90 14.90 12.02 2.32
C GLU A 90 14.09 12.85 3.32
N PHE A 91 13.83 12.31 4.51
CA PHE A 91 13.03 12.96 5.54
C PHE A 91 13.83 13.22 6.83
N GLU A 92 15.16 13.24 6.75
CA GLU A 92 16.00 13.48 7.92
C GLU A 92 15.68 14.83 8.57
N GLY A 93 15.37 14.80 9.87
CA GLY A 93 14.97 15.99 10.63
C GLY A 93 13.56 16.50 10.35
N VAL A 94 12.73 15.79 9.59
CA VAL A 94 11.30 16.09 9.39
C VAL A 94 10.47 15.13 10.24
N ASP A 95 9.37 15.62 10.80
CA ASP A 95 8.40 14.75 11.46
C ASP A 95 7.63 13.94 10.41
N ILE A 96 7.88 12.64 10.37
CA ILE A 96 7.25 11.69 9.43
C ILE A 96 6.08 10.92 10.05
N SER A 97 5.52 11.38 11.18
CA SER A 97 4.37 10.71 11.82
C SER A 97 3.16 10.55 10.89
N ASP A 98 3.01 11.43 9.90
CA ASP A 98 1.98 11.32 8.86
C ASP A 98 2.15 10.05 7.99
N LEU A 99 3.35 9.47 7.92
CA LEU A 99 3.66 8.23 7.17
C LEU A 99 3.32 6.97 7.97
N ASP A 100 2.84 7.10 9.22
CA ASP A 100 2.26 5.98 9.97
C ASP A 100 0.83 5.63 9.53
N PHE A 101 0.19 6.52 8.78
CA PHE A 101 -1.09 6.27 8.13
C PHE A 101 -0.91 5.59 6.76
N PRO A 102 -1.94 4.89 6.24
CA PRO A 102 -1.87 4.31 4.91
C PRO A 102 -1.56 5.35 3.84
N THR A 103 -0.71 5.04 2.88
CA THR A 103 -0.45 5.90 1.72
C THR A 103 -1.46 5.66 0.60
N ALA A 104 -2.17 4.53 0.64
CA ALA A 104 -3.27 4.22 -0.24
C ALA A 104 -4.40 3.48 0.48
N LEU A 105 -5.64 3.82 0.11
CA LEU A 105 -6.83 3.03 0.39
C LEU A 105 -7.34 2.46 -0.93
N ILE A 106 -7.55 1.15 -0.98
CA ILE A 106 -8.13 0.45 -2.13
C ILE A 106 -9.47 -0.14 -1.69
N LYS A 107 -10.52 0.12 -2.47
CA LYS A 107 -11.87 -0.41 -2.23
C LYS A 107 -12.55 -0.69 -3.56
N TYR A 108 -13.58 -1.53 -3.55
CA TYR A 108 -14.40 -1.73 -4.73
C TYR A 108 -15.22 -0.47 -5.02
N ASN A 109 -15.16 0.03 -6.24
CA ASN A 109 -16.03 1.07 -6.75
C ASN A 109 -17.18 0.41 -7.53
N PRO A 110 -18.43 0.46 -7.02
CA PRO A 110 -19.57 -0.16 -7.69
C PRO A 110 -19.92 0.52 -9.01
N ASP A 111 -19.62 1.81 -9.17
CA ASP A 111 -19.92 2.56 -10.40
C ASP A 111 -18.99 2.13 -11.55
N GLU A 112 -17.73 1.81 -11.23
CA GLU A 112 -16.71 1.35 -12.19
C GLU A 112 -16.64 -0.19 -12.29
N GLY A 113 -17.29 -0.90 -11.38
CA GLY A 113 -17.29 -2.37 -11.33
C GLY A 113 -15.93 -3.01 -10.97
N GLU A 114 -14.99 -2.22 -10.42
CA GLU A 114 -13.62 -2.65 -10.15
C GLU A 114 -13.05 -2.11 -8.83
N TYR A 115 -11.95 -2.70 -8.35
CA TYR A 115 -11.20 -2.16 -7.22
C TYR A 115 -10.37 -0.97 -7.69
N TRP A 116 -10.47 0.15 -6.97
CA TRP A 116 -9.75 1.36 -7.31
C TRP A 116 -9.19 2.05 -6.06
N HIS A 117 -8.25 2.95 -6.28
CA HIS A 117 -7.77 3.85 -5.24
C HIS A 117 -8.90 4.79 -4.82
N ASP A 118 -9.08 4.99 -3.51
CA ASP A 118 -9.96 6.05 -3.02
C ASP A 118 -9.39 7.41 -3.43
N GLU A 119 -10.08 8.11 -4.33
CA GLU A 119 -9.56 9.34 -4.93
C GLU A 119 -9.44 10.48 -3.91
N GLU A 120 -10.42 10.61 -3.01
CA GLU A 120 -10.42 11.64 -1.99
C GLU A 120 -9.24 11.45 -1.03
N TYR A 121 -9.03 10.22 -0.58
CA TYR A 121 -7.89 9.85 0.25
C TYR A 121 -6.56 10.01 -0.49
N SER A 122 -6.49 9.57 -1.74
CA SER A 122 -5.27 9.71 -2.56
C SER A 122 -4.90 11.19 -2.72
N ASN A 123 -5.88 12.07 -2.85
CA ASN A 123 -5.66 13.52 -2.93
C ASN A 123 -5.20 14.12 -1.59
N SER A 124 -5.71 13.65 -0.46
CA SER A 124 -5.27 14.11 0.87
C SER A 124 -3.83 13.67 1.15
N VAL A 125 -3.49 12.40 0.92
CA VAL A 125 -2.13 11.86 1.07
C VAL A 125 -1.15 12.58 0.15
N LYS A 126 -1.51 12.83 -1.12
CA LYS A 126 -0.66 13.59 -2.05
C LYS A 126 -0.32 14.99 -1.51
N LYS A 127 -1.27 15.68 -0.87
CA LYS A 127 -1.04 16.99 -0.25
C LYS A 127 -0.10 16.89 0.94
N SER A 128 -0.33 15.94 1.85
CA SER A 128 0.56 15.71 3.01
C SER A 128 1.97 15.33 2.57
N MET A 129 2.10 14.43 1.60
CA MET A 129 3.38 14.01 1.03
C MET A 129 4.15 15.18 0.39
N LYS A 130 3.45 16.05 -0.36
CA LYS A 130 4.07 17.24 -0.94
C LYS A 130 4.59 18.20 0.13
N LYS A 131 3.84 18.36 1.23
CA LYS A 131 4.24 19.20 2.37
C LYS A 131 5.51 18.65 3.03
N LEU A 132 5.54 17.35 3.37
CA LEU A 132 6.71 16.69 3.95
C LEU A 132 7.95 16.83 3.06
N LYS A 133 7.83 16.53 1.76
CA LYS A 133 8.95 16.68 0.82
C LYS A 133 9.44 18.12 0.68
N SER A 134 8.54 19.09 0.83
CA SER A 134 8.92 20.52 0.80
C SER A 134 9.64 20.98 2.06
N GLU A 135 9.30 20.39 3.21
CA GLU A 135 9.95 20.70 4.49
C GLU A 135 11.34 20.07 4.55
N ALA A 136 11.49 18.84 4.04
CA ALA A 136 12.79 18.19 3.91
C ALA A 136 13.78 18.97 3.05
N LYS A 137 13.32 19.50 1.91
CA LYS A 137 14.15 20.28 0.98
C LYS A 137 14.60 21.65 1.50
N LYS A 138 14.00 22.15 2.58
CA LYS A 138 14.33 23.47 3.16
C LYS A 138 15.41 23.39 4.24
N LYS A 139 15.83 22.19 4.63
CA LYS A 139 16.92 21.95 5.56
C LYS A 139 18.21 21.69 4.80
#